data_AF-A0A316B2T6-F1
#
_entry.id   AF-A0A316B2T6-F1
#
_cell.length_a   1.000
_cell.length_b   1.000
_cell.length_c   1.000
_cell.angle_alpha   90.00
_cell.angle_beta   90.00
_cell.angle_gamma   90.00
#
_symmetry.space_group_name_H-M   'P 1'
#
loop_
_entity.id
_entity.type
_entity.pdbx_description
1 polymer ?
#
loop_
_entity_poly.entity_id
_entity_poly.type
_entity_poly.pdbx_seq_one_letter_code
_entity_poly.pdbx_strand_id
1 'polypeptide(L)' 'MQTKEFRTSGTCAKLSFMGLPCPNLGTGGYGYHGPFEHVTVEAMESVVKIIKNIALD' A
#
# COMPACT_ATOMS: atom_id res chain seq x y z
N MET A 1 10.77 18.08 8.91
CA MET A 1 10.49 16.88 8.10
C MET A 1 9.99 15.81 9.06
N GLN A 2 8.68 15.70 9.24
CA GLN A 2 8.08 14.76 10.19
C GLN A 2 8.22 13.33 9.63
N THR A 3 9.14 12.56 10.18
CA THR A 3 9.22 11.11 10.02
C THR A 3 8.06 10.47 10.77
N LYS A 4 6.83 10.63 10.29
CA LYS A 4 5.69 9.87 10.81
C LYS A 4 5.71 8.50 10.14
N GLU A 5 5.87 7.48 10.97
CA GLU A 5 5.99 6.07 10.65
C GLU A 5 4.89 5.60 9.69
N PHE A 6 5.17 5.66 8.39
CA PHE A 6 4.47 4.85 7.41
C PHE A 6 5.07 3.45 7.54
N ARG A 7 4.28 2.40 7.84
CA ARG A 7 4.76 1.02 7.73
C ARG A 7 5.22 0.80 6.28
N THR A 8 6.52 0.88 6.01
CA THR A 8 7.06 0.79 4.65
C THR A 8 7.45 -0.65 4.33
N SER A 9 7.14 -1.11 3.11
CA SER A 9 7.80 -2.28 2.55
C SER A 9 9.26 -1.92 2.22
N GLY A 10 10.15 -2.91 2.09
CA GLY A 10 11.59 -2.66 1.83
C GLY A 10 11.85 -1.76 0.62
N THR A 11 11.05 -1.91 -0.45
CA THR A 11 11.10 -1.04 -1.64
C THR A 11 10.67 0.40 -1.31
N CYS A 12 9.64 0.53 -0.49
CA CYS A 12 9.07 1.82 -0.10
C CYS A 12 10.00 2.61 0.83
N ALA A 13 10.71 1.91 1.73
CA ALA A 13 11.70 2.52 2.61
C ALA A 13 12.83 3.23 1.82
N LYS A 14 13.28 2.64 0.71
CA LYS A 14 14.31 3.24 -0.15
C LYS A 14 13.81 4.50 -0.85
N LEU A 15 12.58 4.49 -1.36
CA LEU A 15 11.97 5.65 -2.02
C LEU A 15 11.75 6.80 -1.02
N SER A 16 11.24 6.50 0.18
CA SER A 16 11.10 7.48 1.25
C SER A 16 12.43 8.07 1.70
N PHE A 17 13.50 7.27 1.75
CA PHE A 17 14.87 7.76 2.04
C PHE A 17 15.37 8.73 0.96
N MET A 18 14.94 8.55 -0.29
CA MET A 18 15.24 9.45 -1.42
C MET A 18 14.32 10.69 -1.47
N GLY A 19 13.43 10.87 -0.49
CA GLY A 19 12.48 11.99 -0.45
C GLY A 19 11.28 11.83 -1.38
N LEU A 20 11.08 10.65 -1.98
CA LEU A 20 9.92 10.37 -2.81
C LEU A 20 8.73 9.95 -1.94
N PRO A 21 7.52 10.44 -2.27
CA PRO A 21 6.32 10.00 -1.57
C PRO A 21 6.13 8.49 -1.80
N CYS A 22 6.01 7.75 -0.70
CA CYS A 22 5.73 6.33 -0.77
C CYS A 22 4.60 5.97 0.19
N PRO A 23 3.34 6.13 -0.24
CA PRO A 23 2.20 5.68 0.52
C PRO A 23 2.09 4.15 0.44
N ASN A 24 2.09 3.47 1.58
CA ASN A 24 1.65 2.07 1.67
C ASN A 24 0.12 1.99 1.58
N LEU A 25 -0.37 1.60 0.41
CA LEU A 25 -1.80 1.50 0.10
C LEU A 25 -2.42 0.14 0.48
N GLY A 26 -1.59 -0.87 0.78
CA GLY A 26 -2.02 -2.26 0.91
C GLY A 26 -2.61 -2.83 -0.38
N THR A 27 -2.86 -4.15 -0.39
CA THR A 27 -3.51 -4.84 -1.54
C THR A 27 -4.90 -5.37 -1.20
N GLY A 28 -5.44 -5.06 -0.02
CA GLY A 28 -6.78 -5.47 0.42
C GLY A 28 -6.91 -6.94 0.83
N GLY A 29 -5.87 -7.74 0.65
CA GLY A 29 -5.81 -9.14 1.09
C GLY A 29 -5.42 -9.32 2.56
N TYR A 30 -5.56 -10.57 3.00
CA TYR A 30 -5.31 -11.05 4.36
C TYR A 30 -4.39 -12.27 4.34
N GLY A 31 -3.67 -12.50 5.44
CA GLY A 31 -2.88 -13.72 5.61
C GLY A 31 -1.64 -13.81 4.73
N TYR A 32 -1.07 -12.68 4.30
CA TYR A 32 0.14 -12.66 3.46
C TYR A 32 1.25 -13.56 4.01
N HIS A 33 1.85 -14.35 3.14
CA HIS A 33 2.90 -15.33 3.48
C HIS A 33 2.43 -16.49 4.38
N GLY A 34 1.11 -16.72 4.48
CA GLY A 34 0.50 -17.85 5.20
C GLY A 34 -0.33 -18.75 4.28
N PRO A 35 -0.69 -19.96 4.74
CA PRO A 35 -1.49 -20.92 3.95
C PRO A 35 -2.92 -20.45 3.67
N PHE A 36 -3.41 -19.45 4.41
CA PHE A 36 -4.74 -18.86 4.26
C PHE A 36 -4.66 -17.47 3.61
N GLU A 37 -3.72 -17.25 2.69
CA GLU A 37 -3.64 -16.00 1.93
C GLU A 37 -4.86 -15.87 1.01
N HIS A 38 -5.63 -14.79 1.17
CA HIS A 38 -6.85 -14.56 0.40
C HIS A 38 -7.17 -13.07 0.29
N VAL A 39 -8.03 -12.73 -0.67
CA VAL A 39 -8.58 -11.39 -0.86
C VAL A 39 -10.01 -11.50 -1.36
N THR A 40 -10.88 -10.58 -0.94
CA THR A 40 -12.27 -10.53 -1.45
C THR A 40 -12.37 -9.58 -2.64
N VAL A 41 -13.40 -9.76 -3.47
CA VAL A 41 -13.61 -8.91 -4.66
C VAL A 41 -13.85 -7.46 -4.24
N GLU A 42 -14.62 -7.24 -3.19
CA GLU A 42 -14.95 -5.91 -2.65
C GLU A 42 -13.69 -5.18 -2.16
N ALA A 43 -12.75 -5.91 -1.56
CA ALA A 43 -11.47 -5.36 -1.12
C ALA A 43 -10.61 -4.96 -2.33
N MET A 44 -10.57 -5.78 -3.39
CA MET A 44 -9.87 -5.43 -4.63
C MET A 44 -10.48 -4.18 -5.28
N GLU A 45 -11.81 -4.08 -5.37
CA GLU A 45 -12.51 -2.90 -5.91
C GLU A 45 -12.21 -1.63 -5.12
N SER A 46 -12.14 -1.74 -3.80
CA SER A 46 -11.79 -0.63 -2.91
C SER A 46 -10.37 -0.12 -3.17
N VAL A 47 -9.40 -1.04 -3.34
CA VAL A 47 -8.00 -0.68 -3.66
C VAL A 47 -7.91 0.00 -5.03
N VAL A 48 -8.64 -0.50 -6.03
CA VAL A 48 -8.69 0.16 -7.36
C VAL A 48 -9.23 1.57 -7.26
N LYS A 49 -10.27 1.81 -6.44
CA LYS A 49 -10.82 3.16 -6.23
C LYS A 49 -9.79 4.09 -5.60
N ILE A 50 -9.06 3.63 -4.59
CA ILE A 50 -8.00 4.41 -3.93
C ILE A 50 -6.91 4.78 -4.94
N ILE A 51 -6.42 3.82 -5.72
CA ILE A 51 -5.36 4.05 -6.73
C ILE A 51 -5.83 5.04 -7.78
N LYS A 52 -7.07 4.92 -8.26
CA LYS A 52 -7.64 5.84 -9.25
C LYS A 52 -7.69 7.27 -8.73
N ASN A 53 -8.09 7.47 -7.48
CA ASN A 53 -8.08 8.81 -6.88
C ASN A 53 -6.65 9.36 -6.87
N ILE A 54 -5.67 8.61 -6.37
CA ILE A 54 -4.27 9.08 -6.30
C ILE A 54 -3.66 9.40 -7.67
N ALA A 55 -4.03 8.65 -8.72
CA ALA A 55 -3.42 8.79 -10.05
C ALA A 55 -4.11 9.85 -10.93
N LEU A 56 -5.37 10.18 -10.65
CA LEU A 56 -6.18 11.09 -11.45
C LEU A 56 -6.44 12.44 -10.75
N ASP A 57 -6.12 12.54 -9.46
CA ASP A 57 -6.02 13.80 -8.70
C ASP A 57 -4.72 14.55 -9.07
#